data_AF-A0A8C3JRK3-F1
#
_entry.id   AF-A0A8C3JRK3-F1
#
_cell.length_a   1.000
_cell.length_b   1.000
_cell.length_c   1.000
_cell.angle_alpha   90.00
_cell.angle_beta   90.00
_cell.angle_gamma   90.00
#
_symmetry.space_group_name_H-M   'P 1'
#
loop_
_entity.id
_entity.type
_entity.pdbx_description
1 polymer ?
#
loop_
_entity_poly.entity_id
_entity_poly.type
_entity_poly.pdbx_seq_one_letter_code
_entity_poly.pdbx_strand_id
1 'polypeptide(L)' 'MELAHLSCVERIVDKRKNKKGKTEYLVRWKGYDSEDDTWEPEQHLVNFVLICNTFGGNIQIMQ' A
#
# COMPACT_ATOMS: atom_id res chain seq x y z
N MET A 1 -11.74 12.05 -19.50
CA MET A 1 -10.77 12.86 -18.75
C MET A 1 -10.13 11.95 -17.73
N GLU A 2 -8.83 11.83 -17.88
CA GLU A 2 -7.95 10.79 -17.37
C GLU A 2 -7.60 11.10 -15.91
N LEU A 3 -8.41 10.60 -14.97
CA LEU A 3 -8.00 10.58 -13.58
C LEU A 3 -7.12 9.35 -13.40
N ALA A 4 -5.83 9.54 -13.59
CA ALA A 4 -4.81 8.59 -13.21
C ALA A 4 -5.06 8.13 -11.77
N HIS A 5 -5.22 6.83 -11.60
CA HIS A 5 -5.38 6.11 -10.35
C HIS A 5 -4.21 6.45 -9.41
N LEU A 6 -4.35 7.50 -8.61
CA LEU A 6 -3.49 7.73 -7.44
C LEU A 6 -4.07 6.91 -6.28
N SER A 7 -3.95 5.57 -6.37
CA SER A 7 -4.29 4.67 -5.28
C SER A 7 -3.26 4.86 -4.17
N CYS A 8 -3.61 5.68 -3.18
CA CYS A 8 -2.71 5.98 -2.08
C CYS A 8 -2.90 4.99 -0.94
N VAL A 9 -1.79 4.42 -0.44
CA VAL A 9 -1.75 3.57 0.74
C VAL A 9 -2.07 4.41 1.97
N GLU A 10 -3.12 4.02 2.71
CA GLU A 10 -3.43 4.59 4.03
C GLU A 10 -2.63 3.89 5.12
N ARG A 11 -2.64 2.54 5.13
CA ARG A 11 -1.86 1.73 6.07
C ARG A 11 -1.69 0.30 5.58
N ILE A 12 -0.72 -0.40 6.18
CA ILE A 12 -0.57 -1.85 6.04
C ILE A 12 -1.39 -2.52 7.13
N VAL A 13 -2.32 -3.39 6.72
CA VAL A 13 -3.24 -4.10 7.61
C VAL A 13 -2.64 -5.43 8.06
N ASP A 14 -1.96 -6.14 7.15
CA ASP A 14 -1.45 -7.49 7.41
C ASP A 14 -0.25 -7.84 6.52
N LYS A 15 0.46 -8.93 6.84
CA LYS A 15 1.62 -9.46 6.13
C LYS A 15 1.53 -10.98 6.03
N ARG A 16 1.70 -11.52 4.82
CA ARG A 16 1.74 -12.97 4.59
C ARG A 16 2.89 -13.38 3.67
N LYS A 17 3.20 -14.68 3.67
CA LYS A 17 3.96 -15.32 2.59
C LYS A 17 3.00 -16.09 1.69
N ASN A 18 3.05 -15.84 0.39
CA ASN A 18 2.25 -16.61 -0.56
C ASN A 18 2.83 -18.03 -0.77
N LYS A 19 2.11 -18.86 -1.53
CA LYS A 19 2.53 -20.25 -1.85
C LYS A 19 3.86 -20.34 -2.59
N LYS A 20 4.36 -19.24 -3.16
CA LYS A 20 5.66 -19.14 -3.86
C LYS A 20 6.76 -18.58 -2.95
N GLY A 21 6.51 -18.42 -1.65
CA GLY A 21 7.46 -17.91 -0.67
C GLY A 21 7.69 -16.40 -0.73
N LYS A 22 6.93 -15.66 -1.55
CA LYS A 22 7.05 -14.20 -1.65
C LYS A 22 6.21 -13.51 -0.58
N THR A 23 6.76 -12.43 -0.03
CA THR A 23 6.08 -11.57 0.93
C THR A 23 5.04 -10.70 0.23
N GLU A 24 3.81 -10.71 0.76
CA GLU A 24 2.71 -9.84 0.36
C GLU A 24 2.16 -9.13 1.59
N TYR A 25 1.63 -7.94 1.39
CA TYR A 25 1.05 -7.11 2.43
C TYR A 25 -0.38 -6.75 2.06
N LEU A 26 -1.29 -6.81 3.03
CA LEU A 26 -2.66 -6.34 2.86
C LEU A 26 -2.68 -4.84 3.04
N VAL A 27 -3.16 -4.13 2.03
CA VAL A 27 -3.10 -2.67 1.94
C VAL A 27 -4.48 -2.09 2.15
N ARG A 28 -4.61 -1.16 3.12
CA ARG A 28 -5.75 -0.24 3.18
C ARG A 28 -5.50 0.93 2.26
N TRP A 29 -6.41 1.16 1.34
CA TRP A 29 -6.35 2.31 0.44
C TRP A 29 -7.08 3.51 1.03
N LYS A 30 -6.48 4.69 0.88
CA LYS A 30 -7.02 5.94 1.42
C LYS A 30 -8.35 6.26 0.74
N GLY A 31 -9.40 6.39 1.54
CA GLY A 31 -10.75 6.70 1.06
C GLY A 31 -11.54 5.49 0.55
N TYR A 32 -11.04 4.28 0.78
CA TYR A 32 -11.73 3.02 0.49
C TYR A 32 -11.94 2.21 1.77
N ASP A 33 -12.93 1.34 1.75
CA ASP A 33 -13.27 0.49 2.88
C ASP A 33 -12.43 -0.79 2.89
N SER A 34 -12.54 -1.57 3.98
CA SER A 34 -11.79 -2.83 4.11
C SER A 34 -12.11 -3.87 3.03
N GLU A 35 -13.24 -3.72 2.34
CA GLU A 35 -13.63 -4.60 1.24
C GLU A 35 -12.75 -4.41 0.00
N ASP A 36 -12.15 -3.23 -0.14
CA ASP A 36 -11.22 -2.90 -1.22
C ASP A 36 -9.76 -3.22 -0.85
N ASP A 37 -9.50 -3.77 0.35
CA ASP A 37 -8.14 -4.10 0.78
C ASP A 37 -7.54 -5.18 -0.14
N THR A 38 -6.40 -4.90 -0.77
CA THR A 38 -5.72 -5.83 -1.68
C THR A 38 -4.39 -6.32 -1.11
N TRP A 39 -4.01 -7.54 -1.49
CA TRP A 39 -2.70 -8.11 -1.18
C TRP A 39 -1.69 -7.69 -2.25
N GLU A 40 -0.81 -6.76 -1.90
CA GLU A 40 0.22 -6.24 -2.79
C GLU A 40 1.60 -6.85 -2.46
N PRO A 41 2.44 -7.15 -3.46
CA PRO A 41 3.80 -7.57 -3.22
C PRO A 41 4.62 -6.43 -2.60
N GLU A 42 5.64 -6.80 -1.81
CA GLU A 42 6.53 -5.85 -1.12
C GLU A 42 7.10 -4.76 -2.05
N GLN A 43 7.43 -5.13 -3.29
CA GLN A 43 8.01 -4.21 -4.27
C GLN A 43 7.03 -3.11 -4.71
N HIS A 44 5.72 -3.37 -4.70
CA HIS A 44 4.71 -2.37 -5.06
C HIS A 44 4.60 -1.30 -3.97
N LEU A 45 4.67 -1.70 -2.70
CA LEU A 45 4.54 -0.76 -1.58
C LEU A 45 5.65 0.27 -1.55
N VAL A 46 6.89 -0.11 -1.85
CA VAL A 46 8.01 0.83 -1.90
C VAL A 46 7.72 1.95 -2.91
N ASN A 47 7.12 1.62 -4.05
CA ASN A 47 6.78 2.61 -5.07
C ASN A 47 5.54 3.44 -4.69
N PHE A 48 4.46 2.82 -4.19
CA PHE A 48 3.23 3.55 -3.84
C PHE A 48 3.37 4.43 -2.60
N VAL A 49 4.12 3.99 -1.59
CA VAL A 49 4.39 4.78 -0.38
C VAL A 49 5.20 6.03 -0.72
N LEU A 50 6.16 5.93 -1.66
CA LEU A 50 6.88 7.11 -2.15
C LEU A 50 5.94 8.09 -2.84
N ILE A 51 4.99 7.60 -3.66
CA ILE A 51 3.99 8.44 -4.37
C ILE A 51 3.03 9.11 -3.38
N CYS A 52 2.59 8.42 -2.32
CA CYS A 52 1.77 9.03 -1.27
C CYS A 52 2.53 10.11 -0.49
N ASN A 53 3.75 9.80 -0.06
CA ASN A 53 4.53 10.67 0.83
C ASN A 53 5.14 11.87 0.11
N THR A 54 5.30 11.81 -1.22
CA THR A 54 5.76 12.97 -2.00
C THR A 54 4.74 14.12 -2.02
N PHE A 55 3.47 13.87 -1.64
CA PHE A 55 2.45 14.93 -1.50
C PHE A 55 2.25 15.45 -0.07
N GLY A 56 2.98 14.93 0.93
CA GLY A 56 3.04 15.55 2.24
C GLY A 56 3.02 14.55 3.40
N GLY A 57 4.15 14.46 4.10
CA GLY A 57 4.19 14.01 5.49
C GLY A 57 4.95 12.71 5.73
N ASN A 58 6.08 12.85 6.44
CA ASN A 58 6.88 11.79 7.07
C ASN A 58 6.07 10.56 7.53
N ILE A 59 6.33 9.40 6.93
CA ILE A 59 5.97 8.11 7.53
C ILE A 59 7.18 7.59 8.29
N GLN A 60 7.04 7.57 9.62
CA GLN A 60 7.95 6.90 10.53
C GLN A 60 7.62 5.40 10.49
N ILE A 61 8.44 4.63 9.77
CA ILE A 61 8.37 3.18 9.79
C ILE A 61 8.81 2.75 11.19
N MET A 62 7.93 2.04 11.90
CA MET A 62 8.13 1.58 13.28
C MET A 62 9.51 0.91 13.45
N GLN A 63 10.34 1.47 14.35
CA GLN A 63 11.29 0.71 15.16
C GLN A 63 10.57 0.23 16.41
#